data_AF-A0A497N4L3-F1
#
_entry.id   AF-A0A497N4L3-F1
#
_cell.length_a   1.000
_cell.length_b   1.000
_cell.length_c   1.000
_cell.angle_alpha   90.00
_cell.angle_beta   90.00
_cell.angle_gamma   90.00
#
_symmetry.space_group_name_H-M   'P 1'
#
loop_
_entity.id
_entity.type
_entity.pdbx_description
1 polymer ?
#
loop_
_entity_poly.entity_id
_entity_poly.type
_entity_poly.pdbx_seq_one_letter_code
_entity_poly.pdbx_strand_id
1 'polypeptide(L)'
;MVELRDCILRALTIFILILSFQPFTTNVRAQAVQTVKIGVILPSEFSGEYSPPLISFAQEDINEYMVENGYDYRFEFIIENAMADSDLHLEHVKSFHLSGVDLIIGGGWSIQAQGSLDYINENNIIMLSHGSASPVLAISDNLYRLCPNDYVQGPVLAEMLSSWGIEKLIVIQRDDAWANGIYDTLEVEYSKTGGIILKRIQYLPETTDFTDYLSEAEAAASEGASKYGSSRVGVMILSFSEAVSIVNQVQSYPTLWSLWWFGSDGTARSTYLIEDAPEAASYLGLFSILATVPESTEYRQLETRYTAESGYSLGYYDSLFYDACWLYALSVLEAGSYNALDVKAVIEDVASTYEGISGICTLDENGDRLHSDYDIWGYNMEDGAGVHVRYGFYDYLTGKVTWDTSKITLPTNDAPWAEANGPYSSYVNEPILFSPAGSNDIDGTIIEYRWDFGDSSIFSYDETPTHSFSRVGIYTVTLRVKDNNDAVDEDTAQCIVSAIPNKAPIAIINGPYSGYANEPISFSSAGSIDQDGTITEYRWNFGEGGTDHYGDVQYFIYERVGTYTVTLTVKDEDGATSLASTSCTIYEVESTGGGSWSIEKIATILTI
;
A
#
# COMPACT_ATOMS: atom_id res chain seq x y z
N MET A 1 -49.03 -35.63 36.81
CA MET A 1 -50.47 -35.32 36.86
C MET A 1 -50.62 -34.01 36.10
N VAL A 2 -50.68 -34.05 34.76
CA VAL A 2 -51.75 -34.62 33.91
C VAL A 2 -53.02 -33.78 34.05
N GLU A 3 -53.61 -33.47 32.90
CA GLU A 3 -54.91 -32.80 32.69
C GLU A 3 -54.81 -31.26 32.70
N LEU A 4 -55.26 -30.50 31.70
CA LEU A 4 -56.26 -30.78 30.68
C LEU A 4 -56.20 -29.65 29.63
N ARG A 5 -55.62 -29.89 28.44
CA ARG A 5 -55.98 -29.17 27.19
C ARG A 5 -55.40 -29.82 25.94
N ASP A 6 -55.55 -31.14 25.84
CA ASP A 6 -55.57 -31.85 24.56
C ASP A 6 -57.01 -31.94 24.09
N CYS A 7 -57.36 -31.17 23.09
CA CYS A 7 -58.49 -31.49 22.22
C CYS A 7 -58.30 -30.70 20.92
N ILE A 8 -57.65 -31.33 19.96
CA ILE A 8 -58.00 -31.37 18.53
C ILE A 8 -56.80 -31.97 17.78
N LEU A 9 -57.08 -33.10 17.10
CA LEU A 9 -56.25 -33.79 16.10
C LEU A 9 -55.01 -34.55 16.60
N ARG A 10 -55.22 -35.79 17.05
CA ARG A 10 -54.50 -36.97 16.52
C ARG A 10 -55.17 -38.29 16.92
N ALA A 11 -55.31 -39.14 15.90
CA ALA A 11 -55.23 -40.61 15.92
C ALA A 11 -56.50 -41.47 16.05
N LEU A 12 -56.47 -42.54 15.24
CA LEU A 12 -57.17 -43.83 15.28
C LEU A 12 -58.56 -43.96 14.66
N THR A 13 -58.58 -44.50 13.44
CA THR A 13 -59.36 -45.69 13.04
C THR A 13 -58.60 -46.29 11.83
N ILE A 14 -58.30 -47.59 11.66
CA ILE A 14 -59.12 -48.81 11.76
C ILE A 14 -58.18 -50.03 11.90
N PHE A 15 -58.62 -51.04 12.67
CA PHE A 15 -58.01 -52.37 12.82
C PHE A 15 -58.86 -53.44 12.10
N ILE A 16 -58.20 -54.30 11.31
CA ILE A 16 -58.47 -55.71 10.89
C ILE A 16 -59.80 -56.12 10.24
N LEU A 17 -59.68 -56.67 9.01
CA LEU A 17 -60.35 -57.94 8.63
C LEU A 17 -59.46 -58.75 7.67
N ILE A 18 -58.96 -59.92 8.12
CA ILE A 18 -58.41 -60.97 7.27
C ILE A 18 -59.59 -61.81 6.78
N LEU A 19 -59.82 -61.92 5.47
CA LEU A 19 -60.45 -63.08 4.82
C LEU A 19 -60.32 -63.02 3.29
N SER A 20 -59.87 -64.14 2.74
CA SER A 20 -59.88 -64.59 1.33
C SER A 20 -58.95 -63.93 0.30
N PHE A 21 -57.93 -64.72 -0.08
CA PHE A 21 -57.16 -64.64 -1.31
C PHE A 21 -58.05 -64.54 -2.57
N GLN A 22 -57.90 -63.45 -3.31
CA GLN A 22 -58.12 -63.39 -4.76
C GLN A 22 -56.94 -62.56 -5.31
N PRO A 23 -56.12 -63.08 -6.24
CA PRO A 23 -55.10 -62.25 -6.86
C PRO A 23 -55.80 -61.26 -7.79
N PHE A 24 -55.96 -60.02 -7.34
CA PHE A 24 -56.17 -58.93 -8.28
C PHE A 24 -54.84 -58.68 -8.99
N THR A 25 -54.74 -59.15 -10.22
CA THR A 25 -53.69 -58.73 -11.15
C THR A 25 -53.88 -57.25 -11.42
N THR A 26 -53.29 -56.39 -10.60
CA THR A 26 -53.01 -55.02 -11.02
C THR A 26 -51.96 -55.14 -12.11
N ASN A 27 -52.40 -54.95 -13.35
CA ASN A 27 -51.52 -54.61 -14.45
C ASN A 27 -50.85 -53.28 -14.09
N VAL A 28 -49.75 -53.35 -13.34
CA VAL A 28 -48.76 -52.27 -13.31
C VAL A 28 -48.14 -52.31 -14.69
N ARG A 29 -48.70 -51.50 -15.59
CA ARG A 29 -48.03 -51.18 -16.85
C ARG A 29 -46.75 -50.48 -16.41
N ALA A 30 -45.60 -51.13 -16.55
CA ALA A 30 -44.31 -50.47 -16.36
C ALA A 30 -44.32 -49.24 -17.27
N GLN A 31 -44.38 -48.05 -16.68
CA GLN A 31 -44.21 -46.82 -17.41
C GLN A 31 -42.74 -46.77 -17.84
N ALA A 32 -42.50 -46.45 -19.10
CA ALA A 32 -41.14 -46.45 -19.62
C ALA A 32 -40.38 -45.28 -18.98
N VAL A 33 -39.20 -45.55 -18.42
CA VAL A 33 -38.31 -44.51 -17.89
C VAL A 33 -38.01 -43.50 -19.01
N GLN A 34 -38.31 -42.24 -18.76
CA GLN A 34 -38.12 -41.14 -19.70
C GLN A 34 -36.74 -40.52 -19.48
N THR A 35 -35.94 -40.43 -20.54
CA THR A 35 -34.65 -39.74 -20.49
C THR A 35 -34.87 -38.24 -20.64
N VAL A 36 -34.45 -37.48 -19.63
CA VAL A 36 -34.43 -36.01 -19.62
C VAL A 36 -33.02 -35.55 -19.96
N LYS A 37 -32.90 -34.77 -21.03
CA LYS A 37 -31.61 -34.22 -21.48
C LYS A 37 -31.49 -32.78 -21.04
N ILE A 38 -30.37 -32.45 -20.41
CA ILE A 38 -30.02 -31.08 -20.01
C ILE A 38 -28.72 -30.72 -20.71
N GLY A 39 -28.71 -29.56 -21.38
CA GLY A 39 -27.50 -29.03 -21.99
C GLY A 39 -26.62 -28.37 -20.94
N VAL A 40 -25.32 -28.63 -20.96
CA VAL A 40 -24.33 -28.00 -20.07
C VAL A 40 -23.29 -27.33 -20.95
N ILE A 41 -23.10 -26.02 -20.77
CA ILE A 41 -22.05 -25.27 -21.47
C ILE A 41 -21.08 -24.73 -20.43
N LEU A 42 -19.88 -25.29 -20.43
CA LEU A 42 -18.80 -24.85 -19.54
C LEU A 42 -18.21 -23.52 -20.03
N PRO A 43 -17.85 -22.59 -19.13
CA PRO A 43 -17.40 -21.26 -19.54
C PRO A 43 -16.01 -21.26 -20.21
N SER A 44 -15.11 -22.16 -19.81
CA SER A 44 -13.72 -22.23 -20.31
C SER A 44 -13.18 -23.67 -20.28
N GLU A 45 -11.94 -23.86 -20.76
CA GLU A 45 -11.21 -25.13 -20.58
C GLU A 45 -11.09 -25.49 -19.08
N PHE A 46 -11.03 -26.80 -18.81
CA PHE A 46 -10.93 -27.36 -17.47
C PHE A 46 -9.67 -26.85 -16.75
N SER A 47 -9.86 -26.13 -15.65
CA SER A 47 -8.75 -25.58 -14.84
C SER A 47 -8.98 -25.67 -13.33
N GLY A 48 -9.89 -26.55 -12.88
CA GLY A 48 -10.15 -26.81 -11.45
C GLY A 48 -11.63 -26.65 -11.09
N GLU A 49 -12.28 -25.60 -11.59
CA GLU A 49 -13.73 -25.39 -11.48
C GLU A 49 -14.50 -26.15 -12.57
N TYR A 50 -15.70 -26.63 -12.22
CA TYR A 50 -16.67 -27.34 -13.08
C TYR A 50 -16.10 -28.58 -13.78
N SER A 51 -15.21 -29.31 -13.10
CA SER A 51 -14.52 -30.45 -13.70
C SER A 51 -15.50 -31.61 -14.00
N PRO A 52 -15.20 -32.49 -14.98
CA PRO A 52 -16.11 -33.58 -15.38
C PRO A 52 -16.58 -34.50 -14.24
N PRO A 53 -15.76 -34.78 -13.21
CA PRO A 53 -16.21 -35.52 -12.02
C PRO A 53 -17.45 -34.91 -11.37
N LEU A 54 -17.53 -33.58 -11.24
CA LEU A 54 -18.66 -32.93 -10.57
C LEU A 54 -19.99 -33.14 -11.32
N ILE A 55 -19.95 -33.00 -12.65
CA ILE A 55 -21.13 -33.23 -13.52
C ILE A 55 -21.57 -34.69 -13.41
N SER A 56 -20.60 -35.61 -13.38
CA SER A 56 -20.86 -37.05 -13.25
C SER A 56 -21.49 -37.37 -11.90
N PHE A 57 -20.99 -36.79 -10.80
CA PHE A 57 -21.56 -36.96 -9.47
C PHE A 57 -22.98 -36.41 -9.37
N ALA A 58 -23.24 -35.20 -9.89
CA ALA A 58 -24.59 -34.65 -9.93
C ALA A 58 -25.54 -35.59 -10.69
N GLN A 59 -25.12 -36.10 -11.85
CA GLN A 59 -25.92 -37.05 -12.63
C GLN A 59 -26.18 -38.37 -11.89
N GLU A 60 -25.16 -38.92 -11.22
CA GLU A 60 -25.26 -40.15 -10.45
C GLU A 60 -26.21 -39.98 -9.26
N ASP A 61 -25.98 -38.95 -8.44
CA ASP A 61 -26.75 -38.68 -7.24
C ASP A 61 -28.23 -38.40 -7.57
N ILE A 62 -28.50 -37.63 -8.63
CA ILE A 62 -29.87 -37.37 -9.12
C ILE A 62 -30.53 -38.66 -9.59
N ASN A 63 -29.84 -39.47 -10.41
CA ASN A 63 -30.44 -40.70 -10.94
C ASN A 63 -30.64 -41.77 -9.86
N GLU A 64 -29.76 -41.84 -8.86
CA GLU A 64 -29.95 -42.67 -7.67
C GLU A 64 -31.22 -42.24 -6.93
N TYR A 65 -31.39 -40.94 -6.69
CA TYR A 65 -32.62 -40.40 -6.09
C TYR A 65 -33.88 -40.74 -6.89
N MET A 66 -33.83 -40.66 -8.24
CA MET A 66 -34.96 -41.05 -9.08
C MET A 66 -35.36 -42.51 -8.87
N VAL A 67 -34.37 -43.41 -8.81
CA VAL A 67 -34.58 -44.85 -8.60
C VAL A 67 -35.10 -45.14 -7.20
N GLU A 68 -34.49 -44.54 -6.16
CA GLU A 68 -34.86 -44.76 -4.76
C GLU A 68 -36.29 -44.33 -4.45
N ASN A 69 -36.75 -43.25 -5.10
CA ASN A 69 -38.09 -42.70 -4.89
C ASN A 69 -39.13 -43.18 -5.91
N GLY A 70 -38.74 -44.06 -6.85
CA GLY A 70 -39.65 -44.67 -7.82
C GLY A 70 -40.16 -43.72 -8.89
N TYR A 71 -39.37 -42.71 -9.27
CA TYR A 71 -39.68 -41.81 -10.37
C TYR A 71 -39.29 -42.43 -11.72
N ASP A 72 -40.14 -42.25 -12.74
CA ASP A 72 -39.92 -42.77 -14.09
C ASP A 72 -39.06 -41.82 -14.96
N TYR A 73 -38.06 -41.15 -14.36
CA TYR A 73 -37.14 -40.25 -15.05
C TYR A 73 -35.69 -40.73 -14.92
N ARG A 74 -34.90 -40.45 -15.95
CA ARG A 74 -33.44 -40.58 -15.95
C ARG A 74 -32.82 -39.32 -16.55
N PHE A 75 -31.92 -38.68 -15.84
CA PHE A 75 -31.24 -37.46 -16.28
C PHE A 75 -29.95 -37.79 -17.02
N GLU A 76 -29.71 -37.07 -18.12
CA GLU A 76 -28.51 -37.12 -18.95
C GLU A 76 -28.03 -35.69 -19.23
N PHE A 77 -26.83 -35.35 -18.77
CA PHE A 77 -26.20 -34.06 -19.02
C PHE A 77 -25.31 -34.13 -20.26
N ILE A 78 -25.58 -33.27 -21.24
CA ILE A 78 -24.84 -33.19 -22.50
C ILE A 78 -23.91 -31.99 -22.42
N ILE A 79 -22.61 -32.24 -22.51
CA ILE A 79 -21.58 -31.24 -22.18
C ILE A 79 -20.98 -30.66 -23.46
N GLU A 80 -20.92 -29.34 -23.52
CA GLU A 80 -20.19 -28.53 -24.48
C GLU A 80 -19.29 -27.52 -23.72
N ASN A 81 -18.35 -26.88 -24.43
CA ASN A 81 -17.41 -25.94 -23.82
C ASN A 81 -17.31 -24.66 -24.67
N ALA A 82 -17.60 -23.52 -24.04
CA ALA A 82 -17.55 -22.21 -24.69
C ALA A 82 -16.13 -21.66 -24.89
N MET A 83 -15.09 -22.26 -24.30
CA MET A 83 -13.69 -21.91 -24.52
C MET A 83 -13.39 -20.42 -24.27
N ALA A 84 -13.98 -19.85 -23.22
CA ALA A 84 -13.90 -18.42 -22.89
C ALA A 84 -14.51 -17.47 -23.96
N ASP A 85 -15.31 -18.00 -24.88
CA ASP A 85 -15.84 -17.28 -26.04
C ASP A 85 -17.37 -17.17 -25.97
N SER A 86 -17.88 -15.95 -26.07
CA SER A 86 -19.32 -15.66 -25.98
C SER A 86 -20.10 -16.07 -27.23
N ASP A 87 -19.49 -16.00 -28.41
CA ASP A 87 -20.14 -16.38 -29.66
C ASP A 87 -20.26 -17.91 -29.73
N LEU A 88 -19.21 -18.62 -29.31
CA LEU A 88 -19.22 -20.08 -29.21
C LEU A 88 -20.25 -20.57 -28.18
N HIS A 89 -20.39 -19.87 -27.04
CA HIS A 89 -21.46 -20.16 -26.08
C HIS A 89 -22.85 -20.11 -26.74
N LEU A 90 -23.14 -19.05 -27.52
CA LEU A 90 -24.40 -18.91 -28.26
C LEU A 90 -24.57 -20.00 -29.33
N GLU A 91 -23.49 -20.41 -30.01
CA GLU A 91 -23.53 -21.53 -30.97
C GLU A 91 -23.95 -22.84 -30.29
N HIS A 92 -23.45 -23.12 -29.09
CA HIS A 92 -23.85 -24.30 -28.31
C HIS A 92 -25.31 -24.22 -27.83
N VAL A 93 -25.78 -23.06 -27.37
CA VAL A 93 -27.21 -22.85 -27.04
C VAL A 93 -28.10 -23.16 -28.25
N LYS A 94 -27.74 -22.66 -29.43
CA LYS A 94 -28.45 -22.93 -30.68
C LYS A 94 -28.42 -24.43 -31.04
N SER A 95 -27.28 -25.08 -30.87
CA SER A 95 -27.10 -26.52 -31.14
C SER A 95 -27.99 -27.39 -30.24
N PHE A 96 -28.07 -27.06 -28.95
CA PHE A 96 -28.95 -27.75 -28.01
C PHE A 96 -30.42 -27.59 -28.37
N HIS A 97 -30.87 -26.37 -28.65
CA HIS A 97 -32.25 -26.11 -29.08
C HIS A 97 -32.61 -26.90 -30.34
N LEU A 98 -31.74 -26.90 -31.35
CA LEU A 98 -31.94 -27.67 -32.59
C LEU A 98 -32.00 -29.19 -32.35
N SER A 99 -31.42 -29.66 -31.25
CA SER A 99 -31.43 -31.06 -30.81
C SER A 99 -32.60 -31.38 -29.86
N GLY A 100 -33.49 -30.41 -29.58
CA GLY A 100 -34.63 -30.54 -28.68
C GLY A 100 -34.27 -30.49 -27.20
N VAL A 101 -33.17 -29.82 -26.84
CA VAL A 101 -32.70 -29.63 -25.47
C VAL A 101 -32.84 -28.15 -25.11
N ASP A 102 -33.93 -27.83 -24.40
CA ASP A 102 -34.32 -26.45 -24.08
C ASP A 102 -34.12 -26.08 -22.60
N LEU A 103 -33.60 -27.03 -21.80
CA LEU A 103 -33.13 -26.80 -20.43
C LEU A 103 -31.61 -26.79 -20.47
N ILE A 104 -31.00 -25.63 -20.18
CA ILE A 104 -29.56 -25.41 -20.32
C ILE A 104 -28.99 -24.89 -19.00
N ILE A 105 -27.83 -25.42 -18.59
CA ILE A 105 -26.95 -24.84 -17.58
C ILE A 105 -25.80 -24.19 -18.36
N GLY A 106 -25.66 -22.87 -18.26
CA GLY A 106 -24.72 -22.11 -19.09
C GLY A 106 -24.63 -20.66 -18.68
N GLY A 107 -23.89 -19.85 -19.43
CA GLY A 107 -23.68 -18.44 -19.13
C GLY A 107 -22.87 -18.26 -17.85
N GLY A 108 -21.88 -19.12 -17.60
CA GLY A 108 -21.03 -19.06 -16.41
C GLY A 108 -20.32 -17.72 -16.25
N TRP A 109 -20.08 -17.02 -17.35
CA TRP A 109 -19.64 -15.62 -17.35
C TRP A 109 -20.75 -14.68 -17.82
N SER A 110 -20.82 -13.49 -17.20
CA SER A 110 -21.82 -12.47 -17.55
C SER A 110 -21.86 -12.13 -19.04
N ILE A 111 -20.70 -12.09 -19.72
CA ILE A 111 -20.66 -11.81 -21.16
C ILE A 111 -21.29 -12.94 -22.00
N GLN A 112 -21.09 -14.20 -21.61
CA GLN A 112 -21.68 -15.37 -22.27
C GLN A 112 -23.19 -15.45 -22.05
N ALA A 113 -23.64 -15.16 -20.83
CA ALA A 113 -25.06 -15.05 -20.51
C ALA A 113 -25.73 -13.94 -21.33
N GLN A 114 -25.11 -12.75 -21.35
CA GLN A 114 -25.59 -11.59 -22.12
C GLN A 114 -25.67 -11.87 -23.62
N GLY A 115 -24.66 -12.53 -24.19
CA GLY A 115 -24.62 -12.87 -25.61
C GLY A 115 -25.70 -13.87 -26.04
N SER A 116 -26.18 -14.71 -25.12
CA SER A 116 -27.23 -15.70 -25.39
C SER A 116 -28.64 -15.25 -25.04
N LEU A 117 -28.79 -14.14 -24.30
CA LEU A 117 -30.04 -13.72 -23.67
C LEU A 117 -31.21 -13.56 -24.65
N ASP A 118 -30.99 -12.81 -25.73
CA ASP A 118 -32.04 -12.57 -26.74
C ASP A 118 -32.52 -13.90 -27.36
N TYR A 119 -31.59 -14.80 -27.67
CA TYR A 119 -31.93 -16.07 -28.30
C TYR A 119 -32.71 -17.00 -27.37
N ILE A 120 -32.31 -17.10 -26.09
CA ILE A 120 -33.05 -17.95 -25.14
C ILE A 120 -34.46 -17.41 -24.86
N ASN A 121 -34.61 -16.08 -24.84
CA ASN A 121 -35.89 -15.41 -24.64
C ASN A 121 -36.83 -15.61 -25.84
N GLU A 122 -36.32 -15.44 -27.06
CA GLU A 122 -37.09 -15.62 -28.31
C GLU A 122 -37.55 -17.08 -28.52
N ASN A 123 -36.78 -18.06 -28.03
CA ASN A 123 -37.02 -19.48 -28.27
C ASN A 123 -37.59 -20.25 -27.07
N ASN A 124 -37.93 -19.58 -25.97
CA ASN A 124 -38.45 -20.19 -24.73
C ASN A 124 -37.51 -21.27 -24.14
N ILE A 125 -36.21 -21.04 -24.23
CA ILE A 125 -35.17 -21.88 -23.62
C ILE A 125 -34.96 -21.38 -22.20
N ILE A 126 -34.96 -22.25 -21.20
CA ILE A 126 -34.59 -21.87 -19.83
C ILE A 126 -33.10 -22.10 -19.64
N MET A 127 -32.41 -21.08 -19.15
CA MET A 127 -30.99 -21.14 -18.85
C MET A 127 -30.74 -20.85 -17.37
N LEU A 128 -30.06 -21.77 -16.67
CA LEU A 128 -29.55 -21.57 -15.32
C LEU A 128 -28.07 -21.20 -15.41
N SER A 129 -27.72 -19.99 -14.94
CA SER A 129 -26.33 -19.60 -14.75
C SER A 129 -25.89 -19.79 -13.31
N HIS A 130 -24.71 -20.37 -13.15
CA HIS A 130 -24.05 -20.57 -11.87
C HIS A 130 -23.01 -19.49 -11.56
N GLY A 131 -22.74 -18.52 -12.44
CA GLY A 131 -21.61 -17.58 -12.26
C GLY A 131 -21.77 -16.16 -12.81
N SER A 132 -22.85 -15.84 -13.55
CA SER A 132 -23.04 -14.48 -14.07
C SER A 132 -23.58 -13.51 -13.02
N ALA A 133 -22.74 -12.63 -12.48
CA ALA A 133 -23.13 -11.68 -11.43
C ALA A 133 -23.63 -10.30 -11.94
N SER A 134 -23.49 -9.99 -13.23
CA SER A 134 -23.69 -8.60 -13.70
C SER A 134 -25.12 -8.07 -13.49
N PRO A 135 -25.30 -6.83 -12.98
CA PRO A 135 -26.60 -6.19 -12.79
C PRO A 135 -27.44 -6.01 -14.06
N VAL A 136 -26.80 -5.90 -15.23
CA VAL A 136 -27.52 -5.70 -16.50
C VAL A 136 -28.38 -6.91 -16.89
N LEU A 137 -28.06 -8.08 -16.31
CA LEU A 137 -28.79 -9.33 -16.47
C LEU A 137 -29.89 -9.53 -15.41
N ALA A 138 -30.05 -8.60 -14.45
CA ALA A 138 -31.08 -8.67 -13.41
C ALA A 138 -32.43 -8.23 -13.97
N ILE A 139 -32.99 -9.04 -14.87
CA ILE A 139 -34.26 -8.79 -15.54
C ILE A 139 -35.12 -10.06 -15.51
N SER A 140 -36.43 -9.89 -15.32
CA SER A 140 -37.37 -11.02 -15.38
C SER A 140 -37.49 -11.59 -16.80
N ASP A 141 -36.81 -12.71 -17.05
CA ASP A 141 -36.77 -13.35 -18.37
C ASP A 141 -36.62 -14.89 -18.32
N ASN A 142 -35.91 -15.53 -19.25
CA ASN A 142 -35.64 -16.98 -19.23
C ASN A 142 -34.25 -17.36 -18.66
N LEU A 143 -33.48 -16.40 -18.17
CA LEU A 143 -32.22 -16.58 -17.47
C LEU A 143 -32.48 -16.56 -15.96
N TYR A 144 -32.15 -17.66 -15.29
CA TYR A 144 -32.16 -17.75 -13.84
C TYR A 144 -30.73 -17.84 -13.33
N ARG A 145 -30.38 -17.12 -12.26
CA ARG A 145 -28.99 -16.98 -11.81
C ARG A 145 -28.85 -17.42 -10.36
N LEU A 146 -28.06 -18.47 -10.14
CA LEU A 146 -27.81 -19.02 -8.80
C LEU A 146 -26.61 -18.35 -8.11
N CYS A 147 -25.80 -17.59 -8.85
CA CYS A 147 -24.84 -16.68 -8.25
C CYS A 147 -25.55 -15.39 -7.84
N PRO A 148 -25.29 -14.84 -6.64
CA PRO A 148 -25.76 -13.50 -6.27
C PRO A 148 -25.22 -12.48 -7.29
N ASN A 149 -26.08 -11.54 -7.67
CA ASN A 149 -25.70 -10.44 -8.56
C ASN A 149 -24.99 -9.31 -7.77
N ASP A 150 -24.43 -8.33 -8.47
CA ASP A 150 -23.69 -7.26 -7.78
C ASP A 150 -24.59 -6.38 -6.88
N TYR A 151 -25.92 -6.37 -7.06
CA TYR A 151 -26.82 -5.70 -6.10
C TYR A 151 -26.85 -6.38 -4.72
N VAL A 152 -26.54 -7.68 -4.68
CA VAL A 152 -26.34 -8.42 -3.43
C VAL A 152 -24.92 -8.20 -2.90
N GLN A 153 -23.92 -8.11 -3.78
CA GLN A 153 -22.51 -7.92 -3.39
C GLN A 153 -22.19 -6.50 -2.88
N GLY A 154 -22.73 -5.46 -3.50
CA GLY A 154 -22.45 -4.05 -3.18
C GLY A 154 -22.67 -3.68 -1.70
N PRO A 155 -23.80 -4.05 -1.07
CA PRO A 155 -24.02 -3.84 0.36
C PRO A 155 -22.98 -4.51 1.25
N VAL A 156 -22.48 -5.67 0.84
CA VAL A 156 -21.45 -6.44 1.58
C VAL A 156 -20.13 -5.71 1.56
N LEU A 157 -19.69 -5.22 0.39
CA LEU A 157 -18.48 -4.40 0.26
C LEU A 157 -18.58 -3.14 1.11
N ALA A 158 -19.73 -2.45 1.07
CA ALA A 158 -19.97 -1.25 1.86
C ALA A 158 -19.92 -1.51 3.37
N GLU A 159 -20.54 -2.62 3.84
CA GLU A 159 -20.49 -3.03 5.24
C GLU A 159 -19.08 -3.48 5.66
N MET A 160 -18.34 -4.20 4.81
CA MET A 160 -16.94 -4.57 5.07
C MET A 160 -16.09 -3.31 5.32
N LEU A 161 -16.15 -2.34 4.41
CA LEU A 161 -15.41 -1.08 4.53
C LEU A 161 -15.83 -0.28 5.78
N SER A 162 -17.14 -0.11 5.98
CA SER A 162 -17.66 0.69 7.08
C SER A 162 -17.40 0.06 8.45
N SER A 163 -17.54 -1.26 8.57
CA SER A 163 -17.31 -1.98 9.83
C SER A 163 -15.83 -2.05 10.21
N TRP A 164 -14.93 -2.02 9.21
CA TRP A 164 -13.49 -1.86 9.44
C TRP A 164 -13.11 -0.45 9.92
N GLY A 165 -13.89 0.57 9.54
CA GLY A 165 -13.68 1.98 9.90
C GLY A 165 -13.18 2.85 8.75
N ILE A 166 -13.24 2.38 7.51
CA ILE A 166 -12.88 3.17 6.33
C ILE A 166 -14.02 4.14 6.01
N GLU A 167 -13.71 5.43 6.00
CA GLU A 167 -14.65 6.52 5.66
C GLU A 167 -14.40 7.12 4.27
N LYS A 168 -13.20 6.91 3.73
CA LYS A 168 -12.70 7.52 2.49
C LYS A 168 -12.07 6.44 1.63
N LEU A 169 -12.53 6.32 0.38
CA LEU A 169 -12.13 5.21 -0.48
C LEU A 169 -11.51 5.71 -1.78
N ILE A 170 -10.38 5.11 -2.16
CA ILE A 170 -9.83 5.21 -3.51
C ILE A 170 -10.13 3.89 -4.20
N VAL A 171 -10.74 3.92 -5.37
CA VAL A 171 -11.05 2.71 -6.14
C VAL A 171 -10.12 2.63 -7.33
N ILE A 172 -9.34 1.55 -7.42
CA ILE A 172 -8.51 1.19 -8.57
C ILE A 172 -9.18 -0.02 -9.22
N GLN A 173 -9.58 0.10 -10.48
CA GLN A 173 -10.39 -0.93 -11.13
C GLN A 173 -10.07 -1.11 -12.60
N ARG A 174 -10.41 -2.29 -13.11
CA ARG A 174 -10.49 -2.53 -14.56
C ARG A 174 -11.59 -1.67 -15.19
N ASP A 175 -11.42 -1.27 -16.44
CA ASP A 175 -12.47 -0.64 -17.26
C ASP A 175 -13.18 -1.69 -18.10
N ASP A 176 -14.00 -2.51 -17.43
CA ASP A 176 -14.87 -3.48 -18.07
C ASP A 176 -16.23 -3.57 -17.38
N ALA A 177 -17.18 -4.27 -18.01
CA ALA A 177 -18.55 -4.36 -17.52
C ALA A 177 -18.66 -5.01 -16.13
N TRP A 178 -17.72 -5.89 -15.77
CA TRP A 178 -17.71 -6.56 -14.47
C TRP A 178 -17.31 -5.58 -13.36
N ALA A 179 -16.16 -4.93 -13.47
CA ALA A 179 -15.69 -3.99 -12.46
C ALA A 179 -16.59 -2.74 -12.37
N ASN A 180 -17.16 -2.30 -13.50
CA ASN A 180 -18.11 -1.19 -13.52
C ASN A 180 -19.42 -1.53 -12.81
N GLY A 181 -19.96 -2.75 -12.97
CA GLY A 181 -21.16 -3.20 -12.26
C GLY A 181 -20.99 -3.23 -10.74
N ILE A 182 -19.85 -3.75 -10.27
CA ILE A 182 -19.52 -3.74 -8.84
C ILE A 182 -19.32 -2.31 -8.32
N TYR A 183 -18.62 -1.44 -9.06
CA TYR A 183 -18.43 -0.05 -8.65
C TYR A 183 -19.76 0.71 -8.52
N ASP A 184 -20.64 0.60 -9.51
CA ASP A 184 -21.88 1.37 -9.55
C ASP A 184 -22.80 1.01 -8.36
N THR A 185 -22.80 -0.26 -7.94
CA THR A 185 -23.51 -0.71 -6.74
C THR A 185 -22.78 -0.28 -5.46
N LEU A 186 -21.46 -0.46 -5.39
CA LEU A 186 -20.65 -0.03 -4.25
C LEU A 186 -20.77 1.47 -3.97
N GLU A 187 -20.72 2.33 -4.98
CA GLU A 187 -20.83 3.78 -4.82
C GLU A 187 -22.15 4.16 -4.11
N VAL A 188 -23.26 3.57 -4.56
CA VAL A 188 -24.57 3.80 -3.97
C VAL A 188 -24.62 3.30 -2.54
N GLU A 189 -24.22 2.05 -2.27
CA GLU A 189 -24.33 1.45 -0.95
C GLU A 189 -23.35 2.05 0.07
N TYR A 190 -22.12 2.34 -0.35
CA TYR A 190 -21.12 2.98 0.51
C TYR A 190 -21.50 4.41 0.88
N SER A 191 -22.19 5.14 0.00
CA SER A 191 -22.71 6.46 0.35
C SER A 191 -23.76 6.40 1.48
N LYS A 192 -24.54 5.31 1.58
CA LYS A 192 -25.55 5.12 2.64
C LYS A 192 -24.92 4.89 4.01
N THR A 193 -23.68 4.40 4.07
CA THR A 193 -22.92 4.27 5.33
C THR A 193 -22.24 5.58 5.75
N GLY A 194 -22.29 6.62 4.90
CA GLY A 194 -21.55 7.88 5.08
C GLY A 194 -20.14 7.86 4.49
N GLY A 195 -19.77 6.76 3.83
CA GLY A 195 -18.53 6.64 3.08
C GLY A 195 -18.46 7.61 1.88
N ILE A 196 -17.25 8.01 1.52
CA ILE A 196 -17.02 8.92 0.38
C ILE A 196 -15.91 8.32 -0.50
N ILE A 197 -16.21 8.17 -1.80
CA ILE A 197 -15.19 7.84 -2.79
C ILE A 197 -14.40 9.11 -3.12
N LEU A 198 -13.12 9.11 -2.79
CA LEU A 198 -12.19 10.20 -3.11
C LEU A 198 -11.84 10.21 -4.59
N LYS A 199 -11.64 9.02 -5.16
CA LYS A 199 -11.19 8.86 -6.53
C LYS A 199 -11.57 7.49 -7.08
N ARG A 200 -12.01 7.46 -8.34
CA ARG A 200 -12.13 6.26 -9.17
C ARG A 200 -11.04 6.32 -10.25
N ILE A 201 -10.22 5.28 -10.34
CA ILE A 201 -9.10 5.15 -11.27
C ILE A 201 -9.34 3.89 -12.07
N GLN A 202 -9.45 4.03 -13.39
CA GLN A 202 -9.81 2.94 -14.29
C GLN A 202 -8.66 2.63 -15.25
N TYR A 203 -8.27 1.37 -15.33
CA TYR A 203 -7.24 0.87 -16.24
C TYR A 203 -7.80 -0.16 -17.23
N LEU A 204 -7.20 -0.27 -18.41
CA LEU A 204 -7.65 -1.24 -19.42
C LEU A 204 -7.25 -2.68 -19.03
N PRO A 205 -8.09 -3.70 -19.30
CA PRO A 205 -7.79 -5.11 -19.04
C PRO A 205 -6.40 -5.62 -19.46
N GLU A 206 -5.87 -5.11 -20.56
CA GLU A 206 -4.57 -5.48 -21.13
C GLU A 206 -3.37 -4.71 -20.53
N THR A 207 -3.62 -3.85 -19.53
CA THR A 207 -2.58 -3.05 -18.87
C THR A 207 -1.60 -3.94 -18.13
N THR A 208 -0.31 -3.72 -18.38
CA THR A 208 0.79 -4.42 -17.68
C THR A 208 1.70 -3.48 -16.89
N ASP A 209 1.62 -2.18 -17.14
CA ASP A 209 2.34 -1.13 -16.41
C ASP A 209 1.32 -0.24 -15.68
N PHE A 210 1.42 -0.20 -14.36
CA PHE A 210 0.46 0.48 -13.50
C PHE A 210 0.98 1.82 -12.97
N THR A 211 2.16 2.26 -13.40
CA THR A 211 2.87 3.42 -12.86
C THR A 211 2.02 4.70 -12.83
N ASP A 212 1.36 5.03 -13.94
CA ASP A 212 0.54 6.25 -14.03
C ASP A 212 -0.69 6.18 -13.12
N TYR A 213 -1.35 5.01 -13.07
CA TYR A 213 -2.53 4.79 -12.24
C TYR A 213 -2.20 4.81 -10.74
N LEU A 214 -1.07 4.21 -10.36
CA LEU A 214 -0.58 4.22 -8.97
C LEU A 214 -0.09 5.60 -8.54
N SER A 215 0.50 6.37 -9.45
CA SER A 215 0.87 7.77 -9.18
C SER A 215 -0.37 8.65 -8.92
N GLU A 216 -1.45 8.44 -9.68
CA GLU A 216 -2.73 9.12 -9.44
C GLU A 216 -3.38 8.66 -8.11
N ALA A 217 -3.32 7.37 -7.80
CA ALA A 217 -3.81 6.81 -6.55
C ALA A 217 -3.04 7.35 -5.34
N GLU A 218 -1.71 7.45 -5.42
CA GLU A 218 -0.85 7.98 -4.37
C GLU A 218 -1.17 9.45 -4.09
N ALA A 219 -1.35 10.27 -5.12
CA ALA A 219 -1.75 11.67 -4.94
C ALA A 219 -3.09 11.80 -4.19
N ALA A 220 -4.09 10.97 -4.56
CA ALA A 220 -5.37 10.93 -3.87
C ALA A 220 -5.24 10.40 -2.42
N ALA A 221 -4.37 9.42 -2.20
CA ALA A 221 -4.08 8.83 -0.89
C ALA A 221 -3.42 9.87 0.02
N SER A 222 -2.39 10.58 -0.43
CA SER A 222 -1.70 11.60 0.36
C SER A 222 -2.63 12.77 0.72
N GLU A 223 -3.47 13.23 -0.21
CA GLU A 223 -4.49 14.26 0.09
C GLU A 223 -5.51 13.75 1.11
N GLY A 224 -6.02 12.53 0.91
CA GLY A 224 -6.96 11.89 1.82
C GLY A 224 -6.39 11.70 3.22
N ALA A 225 -5.20 11.12 3.32
CA ALA A 225 -4.53 10.80 4.58
C ALA A 225 -4.18 12.07 5.37
N SER A 226 -3.67 13.12 4.70
CA SER A 226 -3.37 14.40 5.38
C SER A 226 -4.62 15.10 5.92
N LYS A 227 -5.77 14.94 5.26
CA LYS A 227 -7.02 15.61 5.63
C LYS A 227 -7.87 14.82 6.63
N TYR A 228 -7.88 13.50 6.52
CA TYR A 228 -8.78 12.62 7.26
C TYR A 228 -8.02 11.65 8.19
N GLY A 229 -6.70 11.50 8.06
CA GLY A 229 -5.91 10.50 8.77
C GLY A 229 -5.92 9.15 8.06
N SER A 230 -4.74 8.52 7.94
CA SER A 230 -4.53 7.30 7.15
C SER A 230 -5.43 6.13 7.56
N SER A 231 -5.72 5.96 8.86
CA SER A 231 -6.57 4.86 9.35
C SER A 231 -8.02 4.90 8.86
N ARG A 232 -8.47 6.02 8.29
CA ARG A 232 -9.84 6.20 7.77
C ARG A 232 -9.90 6.24 6.25
N VAL A 233 -8.74 6.12 5.59
CA VAL A 233 -8.61 6.05 4.13
C VAL A 233 -8.24 4.62 3.76
N GLY A 234 -8.94 4.06 2.78
CA GLY A 234 -8.66 2.72 2.27
C GLY A 234 -8.64 2.69 0.75
N VAL A 235 -8.13 1.60 0.21
CA VAL A 235 -8.09 1.33 -1.23
C VAL A 235 -8.96 0.13 -1.54
N MET A 236 -9.85 0.25 -2.53
CA MET A 236 -10.59 -0.86 -3.11
C MET A 236 -9.97 -1.21 -4.46
N ILE A 237 -9.61 -2.47 -4.65
CA ILE A 237 -9.13 -3.00 -5.93
C ILE A 237 -10.20 -3.91 -6.56
N LEU A 238 -10.62 -3.60 -7.78
CA LEU A 238 -11.53 -4.44 -8.57
C LEU A 238 -10.75 -4.99 -9.77
N SER A 239 -10.13 -6.14 -9.56
CA SER A 239 -9.15 -6.76 -10.47
C SER A 239 -9.19 -8.29 -10.39
N PHE A 240 -8.44 -8.95 -11.26
CA PHE A 240 -8.15 -10.37 -11.16
C PHE A 240 -6.64 -10.59 -10.92
N SER A 241 -5.94 -11.25 -11.84
CA SER A 241 -4.51 -11.50 -11.76
C SER A 241 -3.66 -10.23 -11.84
N GLU A 242 -4.20 -9.12 -12.36
CA GLU A 242 -3.51 -7.83 -12.37
C GLU A 242 -3.17 -7.34 -10.97
N ALA A 243 -3.93 -7.78 -9.95
CA ALA A 243 -3.68 -7.47 -8.54
C ALA A 243 -2.21 -7.73 -8.16
N VAL A 244 -1.60 -8.81 -8.67
CA VAL A 244 -0.20 -9.17 -8.40
C VAL A 244 0.75 -8.05 -8.78
N SER A 245 0.58 -7.49 -9.99
CA SER A 245 1.44 -6.40 -10.46
C SER A 245 1.18 -5.12 -9.69
N ILE A 246 -0.08 -4.84 -9.36
CA ILE A 246 -0.49 -3.64 -8.62
C ILE A 246 0.09 -3.65 -7.20
N VAL A 247 -0.11 -4.72 -6.43
CA VAL A 247 0.34 -4.77 -5.02
C VAL A 247 1.85 -4.82 -4.88
N ASN A 248 2.57 -5.46 -5.82
CA ASN A 248 4.04 -5.48 -5.81
C ASN A 248 4.64 -4.10 -6.15
N GLN A 249 4.04 -3.35 -7.09
CA GLN A 249 4.50 -2.01 -7.43
C GLN A 249 4.21 -0.98 -6.32
N VAL A 250 3.16 -1.22 -5.52
CA VAL A 250 2.69 -0.25 -4.54
C VAL A 250 3.68 0.03 -3.41
N GLN A 251 4.65 -0.86 -3.18
CA GLN A 251 5.78 -0.64 -2.25
C GLN A 251 6.57 0.64 -2.55
N SER A 252 6.58 1.11 -3.80
CA SER A 252 7.23 2.36 -4.20
C SER A 252 6.40 3.63 -3.92
N TYR A 253 5.21 3.48 -3.34
CA TYR A 253 4.24 4.56 -3.10
C TYR A 253 3.90 4.61 -1.60
N PRO A 254 4.59 5.45 -0.81
CA PRO A 254 4.64 5.32 0.64
C PRO A 254 3.29 5.52 1.33
N THR A 255 2.41 6.39 0.79
CA THR A 255 1.08 6.57 1.37
C THR A 255 0.24 5.33 1.09
N LEU A 256 0.14 4.89 -0.17
CA LEU A 256 -0.63 3.70 -0.56
C LEU A 256 -0.18 2.43 0.17
N TRP A 257 1.13 2.26 0.36
CA TRP A 257 1.71 1.16 1.12
C TRP A 257 1.23 1.15 2.58
N SER A 258 1.00 2.32 3.18
CA SER A 258 0.52 2.46 4.56
C SER A 258 -1.00 2.27 4.77
N LEU A 259 -1.80 2.20 3.70
CA LEU A 259 -3.27 2.11 3.80
C LEU A 259 -3.75 0.66 3.85
N TRP A 260 -4.97 0.45 4.34
CA TRP A 260 -5.66 -0.84 4.24
C TRP A 260 -6.25 -1.04 2.85
N TRP A 261 -6.10 -2.26 2.32
CA TRP A 261 -6.61 -2.64 1.00
C TRP A 261 -7.79 -3.61 1.08
N PHE A 262 -8.71 -3.46 0.14
CA PHE A 262 -9.93 -4.25 0.06
C PHE A 262 -10.17 -4.69 -1.37
N GLY A 263 -10.86 -5.81 -1.55
CA GLY A 263 -11.19 -6.35 -2.86
C GLY A 263 -12.55 -7.02 -2.92
N SER A 264 -12.90 -7.46 -4.12
CA SER A 264 -14.11 -8.22 -4.43
C SER A 264 -13.81 -9.72 -4.56
N ASP A 265 -14.77 -10.48 -5.06
CA ASP A 265 -14.60 -11.89 -5.40
C ASP A 265 -13.45 -12.12 -6.39
N GLY A 266 -13.12 -11.16 -7.26
CA GLY A 266 -12.01 -11.26 -8.22
C GLY A 266 -10.62 -11.37 -7.58
N THR A 267 -10.46 -10.90 -6.34
CA THR A 267 -9.21 -11.01 -5.57
C THR A 267 -9.35 -11.86 -4.32
N ALA A 268 -10.49 -12.51 -4.08
CA ALA A 268 -10.64 -13.42 -2.96
C ALA A 268 -10.07 -14.79 -3.30
N ARG A 269 -9.29 -15.37 -2.37
CA ARG A 269 -8.65 -16.70 -2.55
C ARG A 269 -7.83 -16.84 -3.84
N SER A 270 -7.27 -15.75 -4.36
CA SER A 270 -6.43 -15.79 -5.56
C SER A 270 -5.17 -16.62 -5.31
N THR A 271 -4.94 -17.65 -6.12
CA THR A 271 -3.70 -18.44 -6.08
C THR A 271 -2.51 -17.60 -6.54
N TYR A 272 -2.70 -16.73 -7.53
CA TYR A 272 -1.66 -15.82 -8.01
C TYR A 272 -1.13 -14.90 -6.90
N LEU A 273 -1.99 -14.44 -5.98
CA LEU A 273 -1.53 -13.58 -4.88
C LEU A 273 -0.72 -14.35 -3.83
N ILE A 274 -1.05 -15.61 -3.52
CA ILE A 274 -0.24 -16.41 -2.58
C ILE A 274 1.04 -16.98 -3.20
N GLU A 275 1.10 -17.10 -4.53
CA GLU A 275 2.27 -17.63 -5.26
C GLU A 275 3.24 -16.51 -5.68
N ASP A 276 2.73 -15.39 -6.21
CA ASP A 276 3.52 -14.36 -6.89
C ASP A 276 3.61 -13.01 -6.14
N ALA A 277 2.78 -12.77 -5.13
CA ALA A 277 2.81 -11.55 -4.31
C ALA A 277 2.40 -11.74 -2.82
N PRO A 278 2.79 -12.84 -2.15
CA PRO A 278 2.20 -13.19 -0.85
C PRO A 278 2.56 -12.18 0.25
N GLU A 279 3.80 -11.68 0.23
CA GLU A 279 4.31 -10.71 1.20
C GLU A 279 3.60 -9.36 1.05
N ALA A 280 3.45 -8.89 -0.19
CA ALA A 280 2.77 -7.63 -0.48
C ALA A 280 1.28 -7.68 -0.14
N ALA A 281 0.59 -8.74 -0.55
CA ALA A 281 -0.84 -8.91 -0.24
C ALA A 281 -1.09 -9.05 1.28
N SER A 282 -0.18 -9.73 1.99
CA SER A 282 -0.23 -9.87 3.45
C SER A 282 0.05 -8.55 4.16
N TYR A 283 1.06 -7.77 3.72
CA TYR A 283 1.41 -6.49 4.34
C TYR A 283 0.28 -5.47 4.22
N LEU A 284 -0.30 -5.34 3.02
CA LEU A 284 -1.40 -4.40 2.76
C LEU A 284 -2.71 -4.76 3.49
N GLY A 285 -2.78 -5.96 4.06
CA GLY A 285 -4.01 -6.51 4.62
C GLY A 285 -5.13 -6.54 3.59
N LEU A 286 -4.86 -7.05 2.38
CA LEU A 286 -5.84 -7.08 1.29
C LEU A 286 -7.02 -8.00 1.65
N PHE A 287 -8.14 -7.41 2.11
CA PHE A 287 -9.35 -8.14 2.48
C PHE A 287 -10.37 -8.16 1.36
N SER A 288 -10.69 -9.35 0.86
CA SER A 288 -11.59 -9.58 -0.27
C SER A 288 -12.78 -10.42 0.14
N ILE A 289 -13.97 -10.08 -0.34
CA ILE A 289 -15.18 -10.87 -0.06
C ILE A 289 -15.33 -12.00 -1.08
N LEU A 290 -15.85 -13.15 -0.64
CA LEU A 290 -16.31 -14.21 -1.52
C LEU A 290 -17.61 -14.78 -0.96
N ALA A 291 -18.61 -14.94 -1.82
CA ALA A 291 -19.83 -15.62 -1.43
C ALA A 291 -19.49 -17.03 -0.93
N THR A 292 -20.14 -17.48 0.14
CA THR A 292 -19.81 -18.74 0.79
C THR A 292 -21.01 -19.67 0.85
N VAL A 293 -20.71 -20.95 1.06
CA VAL A 293 -21.72 -22.01 1.19
C VAL A 293 -21.85 -22.43 2.65
N PRO A 294 -23.03 -22.88 3.09
CA PRO A 294 -23.18 -23.39 4.44
C PRO A 294 -22.36 -24.66 4.63
N GLU A 295 -21.74 -24.78 5.80
CA GLU A 295 -21.04 -25.99 6.23
C GLU A 295 -22.06 -27.10 6.58
N SER A 296 -22.58 -27.77 5.55
CA SER A 296 -23.54 -28.87 5.66
C SER A 296 -22.87 -30.24 5.58
N THR A 297 -23.59 -31.29 5.99
CA THR A 297 -23.08 -32.67 5.90
C THR A 297 -22.95 -33.09 4.44
N GLU A 298 -23.89 -32.66 3.62
CA GLU A 298 -24.02 -32.91 2.20
C GLU A 298 -22.86 -32.25 1.44
N TYR A 299 -22.57 -30.97 1.73
CA TYR A 299 -21.41 -30.26 1.18
C TYR A 299 -20.11 -31.00 1.49
N ARG A 300 -19.87 -31.38 2.76
CA ARG A 300 -18.63 -32.08 3.17
C ARG A 300 -18.47 -33.46 2.52
N GLN A 301 -19.57 -34.19 2.34
CA GLN A 301 -19.54 -35.48 1.67
C GLN A 301 -19.17 -35.34 0.19
N LEU A 302 -19.76 -34.37 -0.51
CA LEU A 302 -19.42 -34.09 -1.90
C LEU A 302 -18.00 -33.56 -2.03
N GLU A 303 -17.58 -32.62 -1.19
CA GLU A 303 -16.22 -32.07 -1.16
C GLU A 303 -15.19 -33.20 -1.01
N THR A 304 -15.42 -34.14 -0.09
CA THR A 304 -14.54 -35.31 0.10
C THR A 304 -14.43 -36.16 -1.17
N ARG A 305 -15.56 -36.47 -1.83
CA ARG A 305 -15.59 -37.23 -3.09
C ARG A 305 -14.86 -36.47 -4.20
N TYR A 306 -15.16 -35.19 -4.34
CA TYR A 306 -14.63 -34.31 -5.38
C TYR A 306 -13.12 -34.14 -5.26
N THR A 307 -12.61 -33.85 -4.06
CA THR A 307 -11.18 -33.70 -3.83
C THR A 307 -10.43 -35.02 -4.02
N ALA A 308 -11.01 -36.15 -3.62
CA ALA A 308 -10.40 -37.46 -3.82
C ALA A 308 -10.24 -37.83 -5.30
N GLU A 309 -11.18 -37.41 -6.16
CA GLU A 309 -11.16 -37.75 -7.59
C GLU A 309 -10.42 -36.69 -8.45
N SER A 310 -10.65 -35.41 -8.18
CA SER A 310 -10.14 -34.31 -9.01
C SER A 310 -8.79 -33.76 -8.53
N GLY A 311 -8.48 -33.89 -7.24
CA GLY A 311 -7.36 -33.20 -6.59
C GLY A 311 -7.60 -31.73 -6.27
N TYR A 312 -8.77 -31.18 -6.58
CA TYR A 312 -9.16 -29.79 -6.30
C TYR A 312 -10.14 -29.70 -5.13
N SER A 313 -10.17 -28.56 -4.44
CA SER A 313 -11.22 -28.25 -3.45
C SER A 313 -12.52 -27.90 -4.16
N LEU A 314 -13.66 -28.29 -3.57
CA LEU A 314 -14.96 -27.89 -4.07
C LEU A 314 -15.18 -26.38 -3.80
N GLY A 315 -15.33 -25.60 -4.87
CA GLY A 315 -15.52 -24.16 -4.77
C GLY A 315 -16.96 -23.72 -4.52
N TYR A 316 -17.13 -22.41 -4.30
CA TYR A 316 -18.45 -21.78 -4.23
C TYR A 316 -19.24 -21.99 -5.53
N TYR A 317 -18.64 -21.64 -6.67
CA TYR A 317 -19.33 -21.76 -7.94
C TYR A 317 -19.57 -23.21 -8.39
N ASP A 318 -18.68 -24.14 -8.00
CA ASP A 318 -18.91 -25.59 -8.17
C ASP A 318 -20.19 -26.02 -7.46
N SER A 319 -20.40 -25.51 -6.24
CA SER A 319 -21.59 -25.81 -5.44
C SER A 319 -22.86 -25.26 -6.10
N LEU A 320 -22.80 -24.07 -6.70
CA LEU A 320 -23.91 -23.50 -7.47
C LEU A 320 -24.22 -24.33 -8.72
N PHE A 321 -23.20 -24.83 -9.40
CA PHE A 321 -23.37 -25.71 -10.55
C PHE A 321 -24.07 -27.03 -10.15
N TYR A 322 -23.61 -27.66 -9.06
CA TYR A 322 -24.23 -28.88 -8.55
C TYR A 322 -25.70 -28.67 -8.18
N ASP A 323 -26.01 -27.56 -7.52
CA ASP A 323 -27.38 -27.19 -7.17
C ASP A 323 -28.22 -26.82 -8.40
N ALA A 324 -27.64 -26.27 -9.47
CA ALA A 324 -28.35 -26.04 -10.74
C ALA A 324 -28.84 -27.35 -11.37
N CYS A 325 -28.03 -28.41 -11.31
CA CYS A 325 -28.41 -29.75 -11.76
C CYS A 325 -29.62 -30.27 -10.97
N TRP A 326 -29.58 -30.14 -9.64
CA TRP A 326 -30.67 -30.56 -8.77
C TRP A 326 -31.93 -29.71 -8.94
N LEU A 327 -31.80 -28.39 -9.09
CA LEU A 327 -32.91 -27.49 -9.27
C LEU A 327 -33.70 -27.84 -10.54
N TYR A 328 -33.02 -28.15 -11.65
CA TYR A 328 -33.71 -28.66 -12.83
C TYR A 328 -34.37 -30.00 -12.59
N ALA A 329 -33.69 -30.95 -11.94
CA ALA A 329 -34.25 -32.26 -11.68
C ALA A 329 -35.54 -32.19 -10.84
N LEU A 330 -35.53 -31.40 -9.77
CA LEU A 330 -36.69 -31.16 -8.90
C LEU A 330 -37.79 -30.39 -9.63
N SER A 331 -37.45 -29.41 -10.46
CA SER A 331 -38.44 -28.66 -11.26
C SER A 331 -39.13 -29.53 -12.31
N VAL A 332 -38.42 -30.49 -12.92
CA VAL A 332 -39.03 -31.48 -13.82
C VAL A 332 -39.99 -32.40 -13.07
N LEU A 333 -39.65 -32.79 -11.84
CA LEU A 333 -40.54 -33.60 -10.99
C LEU A 333 -41.82 -32.83 -10.61
N GLU A 334 -41.68 -31.57 -10.19
CA GLU A 334 -42.81 -30.72 -9.81
C GLU A 334 -43.71 -30.41 -11.02
N ALA A 335 -43.11 -30.11 -12.18
CA ALA A 335 -43.86 -29.86 -13.41
C ALA A 335 -44.51 -31.14 -13.98
N GLY A 336 -43.98 -32.33 -13.65
CA GLY A 336 -44.34 -33.59 -14.31
C GLY A 336 -44.01 -33.59 -15.81
N SER A 337 -43.11 -32.71 -16.24
CA SER A 337 -42.75 -32.42 -17.63
C SER A 337 -41.34 -31.83 -17.68
N TYR A 338 -40.62 -32.13 -18.76
CA TYR A 338 -39.31 -31.52 -19.05
C TYR A 338 -39.39 -30.54 -20.23
N ASN A 339 -40.61 -30.08 -20.57
CA ASN A 339 -40.79 -28.94 -21.45
C ASN A 339 -40.37 -27.65 -20.72
N ALA A 340 -39.63 -26.79 -21.41
CA ALA A 340 -39.08 -25.55 -20.84
C ALA A 340 -40.14 -24.62 -20.23
N LEU A 341 -41.31 -24.47 -20.87
CA LEU A 341 -42.38 -23.60 -20.35
C LEU A 341 -43.06 -24.18 -19.11
N ASP A 342 -43.20 -25.51 -19.03
CA ASP A 342 -43.76 -26.18 -17.86
C ASP A 342 -42.80 -26.07 -16.66
N VAL A 343 -41.49 -26.24 -16.91
CA VAL A 343 -40.44 -26.04 -15.90
C VAL A 343 -40.39 -24.58 -15.44
N LYS A 344 -40.48 -23.62 -16.36
CA LYS A 344 -40.53 -22.19 -16.04
C LYS A 344 -41.66 -21.85 -15.07
N ALA A 345 -42.80 -22.51 -15.20
CA ALA A 345 -43.96 -22.25 -14.36
C ALA A 345 -43.78 -22.65 -12.89
N VAL A 346 -42.77 -23.47 -12.56
CA VAL A 346 -42.56 -24.01 -11.21
C VAL A 346 -41.17 -23.75 -10.64
N ILE A 347 -40.18 -23.35 -11.46
CA ILE A 347 -38.77 -23.27 -11.04
C ILE A 347 -38.55 -22.30 -9.86
N GLU A 348 -39.25 -21.17 -9.84
CA GLU A 348 -39.18 -20.20 -8.74
C GLU A 348 -39.76 -20.76 -7.43
N ASP A 349 -40.88 -21.49 -7.52
CA ASP A 349 -41.52 -22.14 -6.37
C ASP A 349 -40.63 -23.26 -5.82
N VAL A 350 -40.01 -24.06 -6.69
CA VAL A 350 -39.04 -25.09 -6.29
C VAL A 350 -37.82 -24.46 -5.63
N ALA A 351 -37.25 -23.42 -6.24
CA ALA A 351 -36.10 -22.70 -5.71
C ALA A 351 -36.38 -22.07 -4.33
N SER A 352 -37.63 -21.66 -4.07
CA SER A 352 -38.03 -21.08 -2.77
C SER A 352 -38.02 -22.09 -1.61
N THR A 353 -38.05 -23.39 -1.89
CA THR A 353 -38.06 -24.47 -0.89
C THR A 353 -36.84 -25.37 -0.95
N TYR A 354 -36.03 -25.25 -2.00
CA TYR A 354 -34.82 -26.02 -2.20
C TYR A 354 -33.65 -25.42 -1.41
N GLU A 355 -33.06 -26.26 -0.56
CA GLU A 355 -31.81 -25.98 0.14
C GLU A 355 -30.78 -27.04 -0.33
N GLY A 356 -29.90 -26.60 -1.22
CA GLY A 356 -28.84 -27.43 -1.77
C GLY A 356 -27.54 -27.32 -0.99
N ILE A 357 -26.44 -27.81 -1.57
CA ILE A 357 -25.12 -27.71 -0.93
C ILE A 357 -24.59 -26.28 -0.90
N SER A 358 -25.06 -25.41 -1.80
CA SER A 358 -24.79 -23.98 -1.77
C SER A 358 -25.71 -23.23 -0.80
N GLY A 359 -26.62 -23.93 -0.12
CA GLY A 359 -27.59 -23.36 0.81
C GLY A 359 -28.93 -23.02 0.15
N ILE A 360 -29.62 -22.02 0.71
CA ILE A 360 -30.96 -21.62 0.27
C ILE A 360 -30.88 -21.02 -1.15
N CYS A 361 -31.67 -21.56 -2.08
CA CYS A 361 -31.68 -21.17 -3.50
C CYS A 361 -32.79 -20.17 -3.86
N THR A 362 -33.42 -19.51 -2.89
CA THR A 362 -34.53 -18.58 -3.14
C THR A 362 -34.15 -17.50 -4.16
N LEU A 363 -35.02 -17.30 -5.15
CA LEU A 363 -34.84 -16.33 -6.23
C LEU A 363 -35.68 -15.07 -5.98
N ASP A 364 -35.22 -13.94 -6.48
CA ASP A 364 -35.94 -12.68 -6.52
C ASP A 364 -36.90 -12.60 -7.72
N GLU A 365 -37.53 -11.44 -7.93
CA GLU A 365 -38.49 -11.22 -9.02
C GLU A 365 -37.87 -11.26 -10.44
N ASN A 366 -36.53 -11.21 -10.54
CA ASN A 366 -35.79 -11.33 -11.78
C ASN A 366 -35.25 -12.74 -12.01
N GLY A 367 -35.48 -13.68 -11.08
CA GLY A 367 -34.91 -15.03 -11.17
C GLY A 367 -33.47 -15.12 -10.69
N ASP A 368 -33.00 -14.13 -9.91
CA ASP A 368 -31.65 -14.10 -9.35
C ASP A 368 -31.64 -14.57 -7.91
N ARG A 369 -30.55 -15.22 -7.49
CA ARG A 369 -30.39 -15.61 -6.08
C ARG A 369 -30.49 -14.39 -5.18
N LEU A 370 -31.48 -14.44 -4.29
CA LEU A 370 -31.90 -13.30 -3.49
C LEU A 370 -30.85 -12.90 -2.45
N HIS A 371 -30.21 -13.89 -1.81
CA HIS A 371 -29.27 -13.68 -0.71
C HIS A 371 -28.11 -14.68 -0.74
N SER A 372 -26.96 -14.26 -0.21
CA SER A 372 -25.82 -15.11 0.09
C SER A 372 -25.07 -14.59 1.31
N ASP A 373 -24.54 -15.51 2.12
CA ASP A 373 -23.48 -15.19 3.08
C ASP A 373 -22.16 -14.97 2.34
N TYR A 374 -21.24 -14.23 2.97
CA TYR A 374 -19.90 -13.99 2.42
C TYR A 374 -18.83 -14.22 3.48
N ASP A 375 -17.76 -14.89 3.08
CA ASP A 375 -16.52 -14.90 3.84
C ASP A 375 -15.64 -13.72 3.43
N ILE A 376 -14.92 -13.15 4.40
CA ILE A 376 -13.89 -12.15 4.12
C ILE A 376 -12.54 -12.84 4.21
N TRP A 377 -11.92 -13.00 3.05
CA TRP A 377 -10.61 -13.63 2.86
C TRP A 377 -9.51 -12.59 2.82
N GLY A 378 -8.32 -12.96 3.28
CA GLY A 378 -7.11 -12.20 3.12
C GLY A 378 -5.91 -13.13 2.97
N TYR A 379 -4.73 -12.52 3.05
CA TYR A 379 -3.47 -13.17 2.75
C TYR A 379 -2.55 -13.11 3.96
N ASN A 380 -1.82 -14.20 4.22
CA ASN A 380 -0.83 -14.25 5.28
C ASN A 380 0.36 -15.12 4.88
N MET A 381 1.44 -15.04 5.67
CA MET A 381 2.63 -15.87 5.54
C MET A 381 2.64 -16.96 6.63
N GLU A 382 2.66 -18.23 6.24
CA GLU A 382 2.85 -19.38 7.14
C GLU A 382 4.02 -20.23 6.65
N ASP A 383 5.02 -20.46 7.53
CA ASP A 383 6.22 -21.25 7.22
C ASP A 383 6.95 -20.83 5.92
N GLY A 384 6.90 -19.54 5.57
CA GLY A 384 7.54 -18.97 4.38
C GLY A 384 6.73 -19.13 3.09
N ALA A 385 5.47 -19.57 3.16
CA ALA A 385 4.55 -19.66 2.04
C ALA A 385 3.34 -18.75 2.24
N GLY A 386 2.81 -18.20 1.15
CA GLY A 386 1.54 -17.49 1.16
C GLY A 386 0.37 -18.45 1.42
N VAL A 387 -0.54 -18.06 2.30
CA VAL A 387 -1.76 -18.81 2.61
C VAL A 387 -2.99 -17.90 2.58
N HIS A 388 -4.14 -18.48 2.22
CA HIS A 388 -5.42 -17.80 2.36
C HIS A 388 -5.92 -17.92 3.80
N VAL A 389 -6.36 -16.80 4.37
CA VAL A 389 -6.87 -16.75 5.75
C VAL A 389 -8.25 -16.09 5.75
N ARG A 390 -9.19 -16.69 6.48
CA ARG A 390 -10.52 -16.12 6.68
C ARG A 390 -10.52 -15.16 7.87
N TYR A 391 -10.69 -13.87 7.59
CA TYR A 391 -10.67 -12.76 8.55
C TYR A 391 -12.04 -12.30 9.00
N GLY A 392 -13.10 -12.68 8.30
CA GLY A 392 -14.43 -12.27 8.69
C GLY A 392 -15.54 -13.05 8.00
N PHE A 393 -16.75 -12.74 8.39
CA PHE A 393 -17.98 -13.34 7.87
C PHE A 393 -19.08 -12.28 7.85
N TYR A 394 -19.75 -12.14 6.72
CA TYR A 394 -20.96 -11.35 6.55
C TYR A 394 -22.17 -12.28 6.60
N ASP A 395 -23.08 -11.98 7.53
CA ASP A 395 -24.34 -12.69 7.71
C ASP A 395 -25.45 -11.91 6.99
N TYR A 396 -26.04 -12.52 5.94
CA TYR A 396 -27.08 -11.85 5.15
C TYR A 396 -28.36 -11.56 5.95
N LEU A 397 -28.67 -12.33 6.98
CA LEU A 397 -29.87 -12.14 7.80
C LEU A 397 -29.76 -10.89 8.67
N THR A 398 -28.55 -10.60 9.16
CA THR A 398 -28.29 -9.44 10.02
C THR A 398 -27.77 -8.23 9.26
N GLY A 399 -27.20 -8.44 8.06
CA GLY A 399 -26.55 -7.40 7.27
C GLY A 399 -25.28 -6.87 7.95
N LYS A 400 -24.55 -7.72 8.67
CA LYS A 400 -23.42 -7.33 9.51
C LYS A 400 -22.20 -8.21 9.26
N VAL A 401 -21.04 -7.58 9.24
CA VAL A 401 -19.74 -8.26 9.25
C VAL A 401 -19.29 -8.53 10.68
N THR A 402 -18.83 -9.76 10.93
CA THR A 402 -18.06 -10.13 12.13
C THR A 402 -16.61 -10.36 11.75
N TRP A 403 -15.70 -9.61 12.37
CA TRP A 403 -14.25 -9.71 12.13
C TRP A 403 -13.55 -10.60 13.17
N ASP A 404 -12.55 -11.36 12.71
CA ASP A 404 -11.57 -12.09 13.52
C ASP A 404 -10.20 -11.43 13.39
N THR A 405 -10.08 -10.24 13.99
CA THR A 405 -8.85 -9.43 13.92
C THR A 405 -7.67 -10.06 14.67
N SER A 406 -7.90 -11.12 15.44
CA SER A 406 -6.84 -11.84 16.17
C SER A 406 -5.86 -12.56 15.23
N LYS A 407 -6.28 -12.82 13.99
CA LYS A 407 -5.47 -13.45 12.93
C LYS A 407 -4.59 -12.46 12.16
N ILE A 408 -4.73 -11.16 12.42
CA ILE A 408 -3.97 -10.15 11.68
C ILE A 408 -2.55 -10.17 12.23
N THR A 409 -1.65 -10.71 11.43
CA THR A 409 -0.21 -10.63 11.64
C THR A 409 0.34 -9.71 10.55
N LEU A 410 0.15 -8.40 10.73
CA LEU A 410 0.92 -7.46 9.91
C LEU A 410 2.40 -7.72 10.17
N PRO A 411 3.26 -7.71 9.13
CA PRO A 411 4.68 -7.56 9.35
C PRO A 411 4.88 -6.37 10.30
N THR A 412 5.62 -6.59 11.39
CA THR A 412 5.96 -5.48 12.27
C THR A 412 6.76 -4.50 11.45
N ASN A 413 6.28 -3.25 11.35
CA ASN A 413 7.03 -2.19 10.69
C ASN A 413 8.43 -2.11 11.30
N ASP A 414 9.45 -2.34 10.48
CA ASP A 414 10.82 -2.17 10.90
C ASP A 414 11.09 -0.66 10.98
N ALA A 415 11.63 -0.20 12.13
CA ALA A 415 11.94 1.21 12.25
C ALA A 415 13.00 1.59 11.20
N PRO A 416 12.98 2.82 10.67
CA PRO A 416 14.03 3.30 9.79
C PRO A 416 15.37 3.27 10.53
N TRP A 417 16.46 3.26 9.79
CA TRP A 417 17.81 3.41 10.33
C TRP A 417 18.29 4.85 10.13
N ALA A 418 18.63 5.54 11.21
CA ALA A 418 19.21 6.88 11.18
C ALA A 418 20.73 6.83 10.98
N GLU A 419 21.29 7.70 10.13
CA GLU A 419 22.73 7.90 10.02
C GLU A 419 23.05 9.40 10.03
N ALA A 420 23.39 9.92 11.21
CA ALA A 420 23.70 11.33 11.45
C ALA A 420 25.03 11.77 10.85
N ASN A 421 25.86 10.81 10.41
CA ASN A 421 27.19 11.00 9.81
C ASN A 421 28.19 11.72 10.74
N GLY A 422 29.29 12.22 10.18
CA GLY A 422 30.36 12.91 10.91
C GLY A 422 31.59 12.01 11.15
N PRO A 423 32.46 12.36 12.12
CA PRO A 423 32.39 13.55 12.97
C PRO A 423 32.51 14.85 12.17
N TYR A 424 31.90 15.90 12.68
CA TYR A 424 31.95 17.25 12.11
C TYR A 424 33.00 18.11 12.82
N SER A 425 33.58 19.07 12.11
CA SER A 425 34.44 20.08 12.74
C SER A 425 34.40 21.41 11.99
N SER A 426 34.46 22.52 12.73
CA SER A 426 34.50 23.87 12.17
C SER A 426 35.08 24.88 13.17
N TYR A 427 35.13 26.14 12.77
CA TYR A 427 35.43 27.26 13.65
C TYR A 427 34.16 27.95 14.11
N VAL A 428 34.25 28.74 15.19
CA VAL A 428 33.12 29.51 15.70
C VAL A 428 32.51 30.40 14.61
N ASN A 429 31.18 30.42 14.53
CA ASN A 429 30.36 31.13 13.54
C ASN A 429 30.49 30.69 12.07
N GLU A 430 31.29 29.67 11.76
CA GLU A 430 31.37 29.12 10.40
C GLU A 430 30.28 28.04 10.18
N PRO A 431 29.53 28.09 9.07
CA PRO A 431 28.46 27.16 8.79
C PRO A 431 28.97 25.75 8.46
N ILE A 432 28.26 24.74 8.98
CA ILE A 432 28.48 23.32 8.73
C ILE A 432 27.26 22.79 8.00
N LEU A 433 27.48 22.04 6.92
CA LEU A 433 26.44 21.26 6.24
C LEU A 433 26.34 19.88 6.88
N PHE A 434 25.15 19.53 7.38
CA PHE A 434 24.85 18.23 7.97
C PHE A 434 24.18 17.33 6.93
N SER A 435 24.42 16.02 7.05
CA SER A 435 24.04 15.04 6.03
C SER A 435 23.43 13.81 6.68
N PRO A 436 22.24 13.37 6.25
CA PRO A 436 21.64 12.11 6.68
C PRO A 436 22.02 10.94 5.74
N ALA A 437 22.97 11.14 4.82
CA ALA A 437 23.36 10.15 3.81
C ALA A 437 23.61 8.76 4.44
N GLY A 438 22.90 7.75 3.93
CA GLY A 438 22.92 6.39 4.47
C GLY A 438 21.74 6.05 5.39
N SER A 439 21.00 7.05 5.87
CA SER A 439 19.69 6.81 6.50
C SER A 439 18.75 6.13 5.51
N ASN A 440 18.10 5.05 5.93
CA ASN A 440 17.27 4.23 5.05
C ASN A 440 16.17 3.53 5.85
N ASP A 441 15.13 3.13 5.15
CA ASP A 441 14.06 2.29 5.66
C ASP A 441 13.95 1.06 4.74
N ILE A 442 13.92 -0.13 5.33
CA ILE A 442 14.00 -1.38 4.57
C ILE A 442 12.63 -1.85 4.07
N ASP A 443 11.56 -1.48 4.77
CA ASP A 443 10.17 -1.85 4.47
C ASP A 443 9.27 -0.62 4.26
N GLY A 444 9.81 0.60 4.36
CA GLY A 444 9.10 1.84 4.11
C GLY A 444 9.94 2.96 3.49
N THR A 445 9.57 4.21 3.81
CA THR A 445 10.25 5.44 3.35
C THR A 445 10.29 6.46 4.48
N ILE A 446 11.44 7.12 4.65
CA ILE A 446 11.59 8.23 5.61
C ILE A 446 10.80 9.45 5.14
N ILE A 447 9.85 9.93 5.96
CA ILE A 447 8.99 11.08 5.65
C ILE A 447 9.35 12.35 6.44
N GLU A 448 10.17 12.24 7.49
CA GLU A 448 10.57 13.37 8.33
C GLU A 448 12.00 13.21 8.84
N TYR A 449 12.79 14.27 8.68
CA TYR A 449 14.09 14.45 9.32
C TYR A 449 13.94 15.51 10.42
N ARG A 450 14.56 15.31 11.58
CA ARG A 450 14.64 16.31 12.65
C ARG A 450 16.04 16.35 13.24
N TRP A 451 16.71 17.48 13.08
CA TRP A 451 18.06 17.73 13.58
C TRP A 451 18.03 18.56 14.88
N ASP A 452 18.71 18.07 15.92
CA ASP A 452 19.06 18.83 17.12
C ASP A 452 20.59 19.02 17.15
N PHE A 453 21.05 20.27 17.15
CA PHE A 453 22.48 20.58 17.10
C PHE A 453 23.17 20.54 18.47
N GLY A 454 22.43 20.33 19.56
CA GLY A 454 22.99 20.19 20.91
C GLY A 454 23.45 21.51 21.56
N ASP A 455 23.13 22.66 20.97
CA ASP A 455 23.49 24.00 21.45
C ASP A 455 22.29 24.83 21.95
N SER A 456 21.14 24.19 22.12
CA SER A 456 19.85 24.80 22.48
C SER A 456 19.24 25.72 21.41
N SER A 457 19.72 25.67 20.17
CA SER A 457 19.02 26.25 19.03
C SER A 457 17.72 25.50 18.70
N ILE A 458 16.91 26.06 17.81
CA ILE A 458 15.68 25.41 17.33
C ILE A 458 16.04 24.21 16.45
N PHE A 459 15.18 23.18 16.45
CA PHE A 459 15.36 22.04 15.56
C PHE A 459 15.23 22.46 14.09
N SER A 460 15.98 21.78 13.21
CA SER A 460 15.77 21.85 11.77
C SER A 460 15.01 20.61 11.28
N TYR A 461 14.16 20.81 10.27
CA TYR A 461 13.40 19.74 9.60
C TYR A 461 13.78 19.59 8.12
N ASP A 462 14.80 20.33 7.67
CA ASP A 462 15.38 20.10 6.35
C ASP A 462 16.16 18.78 6.36
N GLU A 463 16.14 18.04 5.25
CA GLU A 463 16.90 16.79 5.09
C GLU A 463 18.41 17.04 5.30
N THR A 464 18.96 18.08 4.65
CA THR A 464 20.38 18.47 4.69
C THR A 464 20.57 19.91 5.18
N PRO A 465 20.45 20.18 6.50
CA PRO A 465 20.48 21.55 7.01
C PRO A 465 21.91 22.12 7.11
N THR A 466 21.99 23.44 7.21
CA THR A 466 23.22 24.14 7.60
C THR A 466 23.06 24.78 8.98
N HIS A 467 24.08 24.69 9.84
CA HIS A 467 24.08 25.31 11.17
C HIS A 467 25.46 25.87 11.55
N SER A 468 25.50 26.93 12.36
CA SER A 468 26.73 27.57 12.85
C SER A 468 26.69 27.70 14.38
N PHE A 469 27.82 27.43 15.03
CA PHE A 469 27.90 27.49 16.49
C PHE A 469 28.59 28.77 16.97
N SER A 470 27.95 29.49 17.90
CA SER A 470 28.45 30.78 18.41
C SER A 470 29.51 30.68 19.51
N ARG A 471 29.80 29.46 19.99
CA ARG A 471 30.78 29.21 21.06
C ARG A 471 31.65 28.02 20.70
N VAL A 472 32.88 28.04 21.18
CA VAL A 472 33.78 26.88 21.10
C VAL A 472 33.27 25.77 22.01
N GLY A 473 33.39 24.52 21.56
CA GLY A 473 32.87 23.39 22.30
C GLY A 473 32.80 22.10 21.48
N ILE A 474 32.39 21.04 22.16
CA ILE A 474 32.01 19.76 21.54
C ILE A 474 30.50 19.65 21.69
N TYR A 475 29.80 19.53 20.58
CA TYR A 475 28.36 19.42 20.50
C TYR A 475 27.98 18.01 20.04
N THR A 476 26.95 17.43 20.67
CA THR A 476 26.33 16.19 20.20
C THR A 476 25.17 16.59 19.30
N VAL A 477 25.28 16.29 18.02
CA VAL A 477 24.25 16.54 17.03
C VAL A 477 23.42 15.26 16.88
N THR A 478 22.10 15.36 17.02
CA THR A 478 21.18 14.23 16.92
C THR A 478 20.33 14.37 15.67
N LEU A 479 20.34 13.35 14.82
CA LEU A 479 19.36 13.18 13.75
C LEU A 479 18.29 12.20 14.23
N ARG A 480 17.02 12.59 14.13
CA ARG A 480 15.89 11.68 14.20
C ARG A 480 15.25 11.55 12.83
N VAL A 481 14.99 10.32 12.40
CA VAL A 481 14.19 10.01 11.23
C VAL A 481 12.87 9.35 11.64
N LYS A 482 11.81 9.57 10.86
CA LYS A 482 10.51 8.93 11.01
C LYS A 482 10.04 8.43 9.66
N ASP A 483 9.53 7.21 9.62
CA ASP A 483 9.00 6.59 8.42
C ASP A 483 7.52 6.90 8.15
N ASN A 484 7.01 6.39 7.04
CA ASN A 484 5.61 6.49 6.60
C ASN A 484 4.62 5.67 7.45
N ASN A 485 5.11 4.96 8.48
CA ASN A 485 4.33 4.15 9.43
C ASN A 485 4.50 4.64 10.88
N ASP A 486 5.00 5.87 11.06
CA ASP A 486 5.25 6.56 12.33
C ASP A 486 6.31 5.92 13.24
N ALA A 487 7.07 4.92 12.79
CA ALA A 487 8.23 4.42 13.52
C ALA A 487 9.44 5.32 13.29
N VAL A 488 10.35 5.29 14.26
CA VAL A 488 11.40 6.31 14.41
C VAL A 488 12.69 5.70 14.89
N ASP A 489 13.78 6.31 14.46
CA ASP A 489 15.12 6.02 14.94
C ASP A 489 15.94 7.30 15.08
N GLU A 490 16.98 7.24 15.92
CA GLU A 490 17.85 8.37 16.23
C GLU A 490 19.32 7.94 16.20
N ASP A 491 20.15 8.74 15.52
CA ASP A 491 21.61 8.60 15.54
C ASP A 491 22.27 9.92 15.94
N THR A 492 23.49 9.83 16.46
CA THR A 492 24.23 10.99 16.98
C THR A 492 25.63 11.11 16.40
N ALA A 493 26.01 12.34 16.10
CA ALA A 493 27.32 12.72 15.61
C ALA A 493 28.00 13.70 16.57
N GLN A 494 29.33 13.60 16.72
CA GLN A 494 30.09 14.66 17.41
C GLN A 494 30.45 15.78 16.44
N CYS A 495 30.27 17.02 16.89
CA CYS A 495 30.71 18.23 16.20
C CYS A 495 31.69 19.02 17.08
N ILE A 496 32.91 19.24 16.58
CA ILE A 496 33.96 19.96 17.31
C ILE A 496 34.11 21.38 16.74
N VAL A 497 33.82 22.39 17.56
CA VAL A 497 33.91 23.80 17.19
C VAL A 497 35.10 24.44 17.89
N SER A 498 36.08 24.88 17.10
CA SER A 498 37.32 25.48 17.59
C SER A 498 37.32 27.01 17.49
N ALA A 499 38.19 27.66 18.25
CA ALA A 499 38.45 29.09 18.05
C ALA A 499 39.15 29.29 16.69
N ILE A 500 38.85 30.42 16.03
CA ILE A 500 39.61 30.83 14.83
C ILE A 500 41.07 31.04 15.27
N PRO A 501 42.05 30.39 14.61
CA PRO A 501 43.46 30.57 14.96
C PRO A 501 43.91 32.02 14.72
N ASN A 502 44.46 32.67 15.75
CA ASN A 502 45.08 34.01 15.63
C ASN A 502 46.34 33.96 14.76
N LYS A 503 46.55 34.96 13.89
CA LYS A 503 47.79 35.14 13.13
C LYS A 503 48.63 36.23 13.78
N ALA A 504 49.91 35.93 13.99
CA ALA A 504 50.82 36.92 14.56
C ALA A 504 50.93 38.17 13.67
N PRO A 505 51.10 39.36 14.28
CA PRO A 505 51.25 40.61 13.55
C PRO A 505 52.53 40.63 12.71
N ILE A 506 52.62 41.57 11.77
CA ILE A 506 53.83 41.81 10.97
C ILE A 506 54.54 43.05 11.53
N ALA A 507 55.70 42.87 12.15
CA ALA A 507 56.57 43.96 12.57
C ALA A 507 57.27 44.60 11.37
N ILE A 508 57.09 45.90 11.18
CA ILE A 508 57.85 46.69 10.20
C ILE A 508 58.72 47.69 10.96
N ILE A 509 60.04 47.61 10.73
CA ILE A 509 61.03 48.48 11.34
C ILE A 509 61.68 49.34 10.25
N ASN A 510 61.46 50.66 10.31
CA ASN A 510 61.77 51.59 9.21
C ASN A 510 63.24 52.03 9.15
N GLY A 511 64.18 51.11 9.41
CA GLY A 511 65.61 51.35 9.25
C GLY A 511 66.13 50.98 7.85
N PRO A 512 67.46 51.00 7.63
CA PRO A 512 68.48 51.32 8.62
C PRO A 512 68.41 52.79 9.06
N TYR A 513 68.80 53.04 10.32
CA TYR A 513 68.85 54.37 10.91
C TYR A 513 70.29 54.89 10.96
N SER A 514 70.44 56.21 11.05
CA SER A 514 71.74 56.82 11.32
C SER A 514 71.59 58.17 12.02
N GLY A 515 72.61 58.56 12.77
CA GLY A 515 72.65 59.84 13.47
C GLY A 515 74.02 60.10 14.10
N TYR A 516 74.08 61.09 14.98
CA TYR A 516 75.31 61.49 15.66
C TYR A 516 75.27 61.20 17.15
N ALA A 517 76.44 60.98 17.76
CA ALA A 517 76.54 60.70 19.18
C ALA A 517 76.00 61.89 20.01
N ASN A 518 75.21 61.58 21.05
CA ASN A 518 74.51 62.53 21.93
C ASN A 518 73.35 63.32 21.29
N GLU A 519 72.87 62.94 20.11
CA GLU A 519 71.66 63.50 19.48
C GLU A 519 70.51 62.47 19.46
N PRO A 520 69.24 62.90 19.59
CA PRO A 520 68.10 62.01 19.55
C PRO A 520 67.80 61.54 18.12
N ILE A 521 67.70 60.22 17.94
CA ILE A 521 67.30 59.58 16.68
C ILE A 521 65.84 59.12 16.81
N SER A 522 65.02 59.38 15.79
CA SER A 522 63.63 58.94 15.72
C SER A 522 63.54 57.55 15.07
N PHE A 523 62.87 56.63 15.74
CA PHE A 523 62.59 55.26 15.31
C PHE A 523 61.09 55.10 15.09
N SER A 524 60.68 54.46 14.00
CA SER A 524 59.29 54.34 13.61
C SER A 524 58.91 52.89 13.28
N SER A 525 57.77 52.45 13.80
CA SER A 525 57.12 51.18 13.46
C SER A 525 56.07 51.31 12.35
N ALA A 526 55.99 52.47 11.68
CA ALA A 526 54.94 52.76 10.72
C ALA A 526 54.86 51.69 9.63
N GLY A 527 53.65 51.17 9.39
CA GLY A 527 53.38 50.05 8.48
C GLY A 527 53.27 48.69 9.16
N SER A 528 53.64 48.56 10.43
CA SER A 528 53.33 47.35 11.21
C SER A 528 51.83 47.14 11.25
N ILE A 529 51.38 45.91 10.97
CA ILE A 529 49.97 45.58 10.79
C ILE A 529 49.66 44.22 11.40
N ASP A 530 48.44 44.09 11.88
CA ASP A 530 47.84 42.80 12.18
C ASP A 530 46.68 42.56 11.20
N GLN A 531 46.58 41.34 10.64
CA GLN A 531 45.66 41.03 9.53
C GLN A 531 44.29 40.58 10.00
N ASP A 532 44.20 39.99 11.19
CA ASP A 532 42.99 39.48 11.83
C ASP A 532 42.70 40.18 13.17
N GLY A 533 43.56 41.10 13.60
CA GLY A 533 43.40 41.85 14.85
C GLY A 533 43.99 43.26 14.84
N THR A 534 44.51 43.66 15.99
CA THR A 534 45.04 44.98 16.32
C THR A 534 46.32 44.88 17.15
N ILE A 535 47.37 45.60 16.74
CA ILE A 535 48.62 45.66 17.52
C ILE A 535 48.38 46.43 18.82
N THR A 536 48.67 45.79 19.97
CA THR A 536 48.51 46.38 21.31
C THR A 536 49.81 46.86 21.94
N GLU A 537 50.97 46.38 21.47
CA GLU A 537 52.28 46.78 22.00
C GLU A 537 53.34 46.91 20.91
N TYR A 538 54.18 47.95 21.04
CA TYR A 538 55.40 48.15 20.26
C TYR A 538 56.57 48.27 21.25
N ARG A 539 57.47 47.29 21.25
CA ARG A 539 58.59 47.19 22.18
C ARG A 539 59.93 47.25 21.45
N TRP A 540 60.72 48.26 21.74
CA TRP A 540 62.00 48.57 21.12
C TRP A 540 63.18 48.20 22.02
N ASN A 541 64.21 47.58 21.44
CA ASN A 541 65.52 47.42 22.06
C ASN A 541 66.59 48.03 21.16
N PHE A 542 67.40 48.93 21.73
CA PHE A 542 68.36 49.72 20.96
C PHE A 542 69.78 49.12 20.93
N GLY A 543 69.97 47.91 21.47
CA GLY A 543 71.20 47.12 21.27
C GLY A 543 72.37 47.45 22.20
N GLU A 544 72.17 48.27 23.24
CA GLU A 544 73.21 48.65 24.21
C GLU A 544 73.08 48.00 25.59
N GLY A 545 72.21 47.00 25.74
CA GLY A 545 72.01 46.27 27.00
C GLY A 545 71.21 47.02 28.07
N GLY A 546 70.48 48.07 27.67
CA GLY A 546 69.53 48.82 28.51
C GLY A 546 68.12 48.21 28.59
N THR A 547 67.19 48.93 29.23
CA THR A 547 65.76 48.55 29.33
C THR A 547 65.03 48.71 28.00
N ASP A 548 64.01 47.88 27.76
CA ASP A 548 63.15 48.03 26.58
C ASP A 548 62.30 49.31 26.66
N HIS A 549 61.96 49.85 25.48
CA HIS A 549 61.19 51.08 25.32
C HIS A 549 59.85 50.80 24.61
N TYR A 550 58.77 51.48 25.01
CA TYR A 550 57.42 51.19 24.51
C TYR A 550 56.81 52.40 23.77
N GLY A 551 56.21 52.16 22.61
CA GLY A 551 55.60 53.19 21.74
C GLY A 551 55.78 52.89 20.26
N ASP A 552 54.85 53.33 19.41
CA ASP A 552 54.90 53.18 17.94
C ASP A 552 55.99 54.06 17.28
N VAL A 553 56.27 55.22 17.88
CA VAL A 553 57.42 56.07 17.55
C VAL A 553 58.25 56.31 18.80
N GLN A 554 59.57 56.08 18.72
CA GLN A 554 60.48 56.28 19.84
C GLN A 554 61.68 57.15 19.48
N TYR A 555 62.21 57.85 20.48
CA TYR A 555 63.45 58.63 20.36
C TYR A 555 64.52 58.04 21.26
N PHE A 556 65.72 57.83 20.73
CA PHE A 556 66.84 57.28 21.48
C PHE A 556 68.15 58.01 21.20
N ILE A 557 68.99 58.17 22.21
CA ILE A 557 70.27 58.86 22.14
C ILE A 557 71.39 57.86 22.40
N TYR A 558 72.34 57.74 21.48
CA TYR A 558 73.54 56.94 21.68
C TYR A 558 74.72 57.83 22.09
N GLU A 559 75.41 57.50 23.18
CA GLU A 559 76.56 58.29 23.66
C GLU A 559 77.88 57.95 22.95
N ARG A 560 77.97 56.79 22.31
CA ARG A 560 79.19 56.28 21.67
C ARG A 560 78.95 56.01 20.18
N VAL A 561 79.98 56.25 19.39
CA VAL A 561 79.96 55.91 17.98
C VAL A 561 80.04 54.40 17.78
N GLY A 562 79.38 53.91 16.73
CA GLY A 562 79.29 52.49 16.44
C GLY A 562 78.04 52.14 15.65
N THR A 563 77.91 50.86 15.32
CA THR A 563 76.70 50.31 14.70
C THR A 563 75.99 49.43 15.71
N TYR A 564 74.73 49.77 15.98
CA TYR A 564 73.86 49.08 16.93
C TYR A 564 72.79 48.30 16.18
N THR A 565 72.45 47.11 16.67
CA THR A 565 71.29 46.35 16.19
C THR A 565 70.07 46.80 16.97
N VAL A 566 69.11 47.41 16.28
CA VAL A 566 67.83 47.83 16.85
C VAL A 566 66.80 46.77 16.53
N THR A 567 66.04 46.33 17.53
CA THR A 567 64.94 45.39 17.37
C THR A 567 63.61 46.03 17.77
N LEU A 568 62.56 45.67 17.04
CA LEU A 568 61.17 46.00 17.33
C LEU A 568 60.42 44.68 17.48
N THR A 569 59.85 44.45 18.66
CA THR A 569 58.83 43.42 18.88
C THR A 569 57.46 44.09 18.86
N VAL A 570 56.55 43.62 18.02
CA VAL A 570 55.14 44.02 18.06
C VAL A 570 54.29 42.88 18.62
N LYS A 571 53.23 43.19 19.35
CA LYS A 571 52.31 42.22 19.96
C LYS A 571 50.87 42.60 19.65
N ASP A 572 50.04 41.63 19.29
CA ASP A 572 48.59 41.82 19.05
C ASP A 572 47.76 41.73 20.35
N GLU A 573 46.44 41.82 20.24
CA GLU A 573 45.48 41.71 21.34
C GLU A 573 45.36 40.30 21.91
N ASP A 574 45.58 39.28 21.10
CA ASP A 574 45.54 37.86 21.48
C ASP A 574 46.88 37.35 22.03
N GLY A 575 47.89 38.21 22.04
CA GLY A 575 49.19 38.05 22.66
C GLY A 575 50.28 37.43 21.79
N ALA A 576 50.06 37.20 20.50
CA ALA A 576 51.11 36.76 19.60
C ALA A 576 52.04 37.92 19.24
N THR A 577 53.30 37.58 18.95
CA THR A 577 54.36 38.57 18.76
C THR A 577 55.15 38.33 17.49
N SER A 578 55.64 39.40 16.89
CA SER A 578 56.57 39.37 15.75
C SER A 578 57.74 40.32 15.98
N LEU A 579 58.91 39.96 15.46
CA LEU A 579 60.15 40.70 15.68
C LEU A 579 60.78 41.10 14.34
N ALA A 580 61.14 42.37 14.23
CA ALA A 580 61.94 42.90 13.14
C ALA A 580 63.22 43.55 13.69
N SER A 581 64.31 43.49 12.93
CA SER A 581 65.59 44.06 13.34
C SER A 581 66.22 44.86 12.21
N THR A 582 66.95 45.91 12.55
CA THR A 582 67.71 46.74 11.60
C THR A 582 68.96 47.31 12.26
N SER A 583 69.83 47.94 11.50
CA SER A 583 71.02 48.63 12.02
C SER A 583 70.75 50.11 12.27
N CYS A 584 71.41 50.66 13.28
CA CYS A 584 71.53 52.10 13.51
C CYS A 584 73.02 52.46 13.58
N THR A 585 73.51 53.34 12.70
CA THR A 585 74.92 53.76 12.68
C THR A 585 75.10 55.16 13.27
N ILE A 586 75.97 55.29 14.26
CA ILE A 586 76.22 56.53 15.01
C ILE A 586 77.61 57.08 14.68
N TYR A 587 77.63 58.32 14.20
CA TYR A 587 78.84 59.04 13.80
C TYR A 587 79.29 60.04 14.88
N GLU A 588 80.56 60.47 14.85
CA GLU A 588 81.03 61.55 15.71
C GLU A 588 80.42 62.87 15.24
N VAL A 589 80.05 63.73 16.18
CA VAL A 589 79.70 65.13 15.85
C VAL A 589 80.98 65.82 15.41
N GLU A 590 81.09 66.20 14.14
CA GLU A 590 82.21 67.03 13.70
C GLU A 590 82.17 68.35 14.48
N SER A 591 83.13 68.55 15.38
CA SER A 591 83.33 69.85 16.01
C SER A 591 83.64 70.84 14.88
N THR A 592 82.72 71.75 14.57
CA THR A 592 83.06 72.92 13.77
C THR A 592 84.03 73.76 14.59
N GLY A 593 85.31 73.52 14.34
CA GLY A 593 86.40 74.31 14.89
C GLY A 593 86.18 75.78 14.55
N GLY A 594 86.41 76.64 15.54
CA GLY A 594 86.47 78.08 15.33
C GLY A 594 87.43 78.41 14.19
N GLY A 595 86.89 79.01 13.13
CA GLY A 595 87.63 79.41 11.95
C GLY A 595 86.87 80.52 11.21
N SER A 596 87.15 81.77 11.59
CA SER A 596 86.73 82.99 10.90
C SER A 596 87.03 82.91 9.40
N TRP A 597 86.04 83.15 8.54
CA TRP A 597 86.28 83.72 7.20
C TRP A 597 85.22 84.76 6.82
N SER A 598 85.72 85.77 6.10
CA SER A 598 85.12 87.05 5.74
C SER A 598 83.91 87.00 4.80
N ILE A 599 83.12 88.06 4.91
CA ILE A 599 81.97 88.55 4.13
C ILE A 599 82.06 88.28 2.61
N GLU A 600 81.07 87.59 2.01
CA GLU A 600 80.21 88.11 0.92
C GLU A 600 79.22 87.07 0.35
N LYS A 601 78.01 87.57 0.06
CA LYS A 601 76.97 87.11 -0.91
C LYS A 601 76.20 85.82 -0.62
N ILE A 602 74.92 85.89 -0.25
CA ILE A 602 73.69 86.34 -0.96
C ILE A 602 72.98 85.20 -1.69
N ALA A 603 71.72 85.02 -1.24
CA ALA A 603 70.52 84.55 -1.94
C ALA A 603 70.39 83.08 -2.34
N THR A 604 69.21 82.44 -2.37
CA THR A 604 67.83 82.63 -1.87
C THR A 604 67.00 81.58 -2.64
N ILE A 605 66.10 80.87 -1.94
CA ILE A 605 64.83 80.28 -2.42
C ILE A 605 64.79 78.93 -3.18
N LEU A 606 63.90 78.05 -2.62
CA LEU A 606 63.08 76.97 -3.21
C LEU A 606 63.85 75.75 -3.79
N THR A 607 63.39 74.50 -3.67
CA THR A 607 62.01 73.99 -3.81
C THR A 607 61.97 72.51 -3.43
N ILE A 608 60.79 72.06 -2.94
CA ILE A 608 60.25 70.69 -2.81
C ILE A 608 60.74 69.86 -1.64
#